data_AF-A0A1B9L0F8-F1
#
_entry.id   AF-A0A1B9L0F8-F1
#
_cell.length_a   1.000
_cell.length_b   1.000
_cell.length_c   1.000
_cell.angle_alpha   90.00
_cell.angle_beta   90.00
_cell.angle_gamma   90.00
#
_symmetry.space_group_name_H-M   'P 1'
#
loop_
_entity.id
_entity.type
_entity.pdbx_description
1 polymer ?
#
loop_
_entity_poly.entity_id
_entity_poly.type
_entity_poly.pdbx_seq_one_letter_code
_entity_poly.pdbx_strand_id
1 'polypeptide(L)'
;MIKEGFKSNIKTSLVSLSQLAIVSSSDAILTGATTNVITGNAPEVIALSSADKQGFTLNGVFYSEANGNIKAGEIKEFDGNLTFNDFKVANYAPTNLDRVKNYRDIDGDNVDANQPFKVESTYYWWYDNSGKRITGDDKKKIIGCGSGFSMPLKLIIQTKVKTYSEYGIPKESKPSTLAKTYQIASRSELCYAKPNGAIIYPDRQWGKPGDNPDLHYQMYWNASDGRTRSKGGGGYTRDYVPDYGFKVVTTVSGGRKFPTTGFPGAKFQLVMTGAQTDYRYQVINNPGSGVSIDQDGMVKLISKPTGTVTVRATLKRDPSVNYDYSFTPTSVWAIPQGDFKAHKESAWQKCGGINNVLGRYELTNAPFTFQKDDPAVFWGGILTRAIDGSLFSEWGFINQKAYPDSQWRGGVYWTGNKSDYSESHYHIYADSGHVGEGDETWSNYVACRG
;
A
#
# COMPACT_ATOMS: atom_id res chain seq x y z
N MET A 1 20.15 42.79 125.50
CA MET A 1 21.27 43.46 124.78
C MET A 1 21.65 42.52 123.66
N ILE A 2 21.28 42.69 122.40
CA ILE A 2 20.99 43.87 121.57
C ILE A 2 19.68 43.51 120.82
N LYS A 3 18.54 44.14 121.16
CA LYS A 3 17.89 45.27 120.45
C LYS A 3 17.41 44.88 119.04
N GLU A 4 16.11 44.69 118.81
CA GLU A 4 15.01 45.69 118.63
C GLU A 4 14.56 45.51 117.15
N GLY A 5 13.28 45.52 116.75
CA GLY A 5 11.99 45.79 117.39
C GLY A 5 10.87 45.31 116.44
N PHE A 6 9.66 45.05 116.96
CA PHE A 6 8.45 45.91 116.82
C PHE A 6 7.88 45.94 115.39
N LYS A 7 6.58 45.78 115.07
CA LYS A 7 5.28 45.94 115.77
C LYS A 7 4.21 45.41 114.76
N SER A 8 3.33 44.47 115.09
CA SER A 8 1.96 44.61 115.61
C SER A 8 0.88 45.23 114.69
N ASN A 9 -0.34 44.67 114.84
CA ASN A 9 -1.71 45.11 114.48
C ASN A 9 -2.28 44.49 113.19
N ILE A 10 -3.16 43.47 113.28
CA ILE A 10 -4.56 43.44 113.77
C ILE A 10 -5.51 44.29 112.92
N LYS A 11 -6.43 43.60 112.22
CA LYS A 11 -7.90 43.83 112.19
C LYS A 11 -8.55 42.71 111.35
N THR A 12 -9.24 41.74 111.94
CA THR A 12 -10.67 41.72 112.33
C THR A 12 -11.61 42.05 111.17
N SER A 13 -12.28 41.03 110.59
CA SER A 13 -13.74 40.82 110.77
C SER A 13 -14.38 39.86 109.77
N LEU A 14 -15.21 38.98 110.34
CA LEU A 14 -16.47 38.37 109.87
C LEU A 14 -16.50 37.65 108.50
N VAL A 15 -16.56 36.32 108.45
CA VAL A 15 -17.73 35.42 108.70
C VAL A 15 -18.84 35.58 107.65
N SER A 16 -18.99 34.60 106.75
CA SER A 16 -20.19 33.75 106.74
C SER A 16 -20.11 32.56 105.77
N LEU A 17 -20.71 31.46 106.24
CA LEU A 17 -20.87 30.13 105.66
C LEU A 17 -21.47 30.11 104.26
N SER A 18 -21.09 29.13 103.43
CA SER A 18 -22.07 28.28 102.73
C SER A 18 -21.42 27.03 102.13
N GLN A 19 -22.21 25.96 102.15
CA GLN A 19 -21.85 24.56 101.93
C GLN A 19 -21.47 24.26 100.48
N LEU A 20 -20.44 23.44 100.30
CA LEU A 20 -19.97 22.96 99.00
C LEU A 20 -20.86 21.79 98.55
N ALA A 21 -21.78 22.05 97.61
CA ALA A 21 -22.50 21.00 96.90
C ALA A 21 -21.60 20.44 95.79
N ILE A 22 -21.25 19.17 95.91
CA ILE A 22 -20.61 18.38 94.85
C ILE A 22 -21.68 18.10 93.80
N VAL A 23 -21.52 18.67 92.61
CA VAL A 23 -22.26 18.25 91.41
C VAL A 23 -21.25 17.71 90.42
N SER A 24 -21.29 16.39 90.22
CA SER A 24 -20.55 15.66 89.20
C SER A 24 -20.98 16.14 87.81
N SER A 25 -20.08 16.81 87.09
CA SER A 25 -20.20 17.02 85.65
C SER A 25 -19.84 15.71 84.95
N SER A 26 -20.85 15.05 84.38
CA SER A 26 -20.67 13.98 83.42
C SER A 26 -20.03 14.55 82.16
N ASP A 27 -18.73 14.32 81.96
CA ASP A 27 -18.09 14.54 80.68
C ASP A 27 -18.66 13.54 79.68
N ALA A 28 -19.60 14.00 78.85
CA ALA A 28 -19.99 13.29 77.64
C ALA A 28 -18.83 13.41 76.65
N ILE A 29 -17.92 12.44 76.67
CA ILE A 29 -16.96 12.22 75.59
C ILE A 29 -17.77 11.77 74.37
N LEU A 30 -18.02 12.69 73.44
CA LEU A 30 -18.59 12.39 72.14
C LEU A 30 -17.48 11.90 71.20
N THR A 31 -17.05 10.65 71.32
CA THR A 31 -16.31 9.97 70.24
C THR A 31 -17.31 9.45 69.21
N GLY A 32 -17.98 10.38 68.54
CA GLY A 32 -18.80 10.09 67.38
C GLY A 32 -18.11 10.62 66.14
N ALA A 33 -17.17 9.86 65.57
CA ALA A 33 -16.78 10.08 64.19
C ALA A 33 -17.97 9.66 63.32
N THR A 34 -18.90 10.58 63.05
CA THR A 34 -19.88 10.39 61.98
C THR A 34 -19.09 10.42 60.68
N THR A 35 -18.75 9.26 60.14
CA THR A 35 -18.48 9.12 58.72
C THR A 35 -19.77 9.44 57.99
N ASN A 36 -20.00 10.73 57.70
CA ASN A 36 -21.04 11.16 56.77
C ASN A 36 -20.63 10.63 55.40
N VAL A 37 -21.06 9.40 55.10
CA VAL A 37 -20.93 8.83 53.77
C VAL A 37 -21.94 9.57 52.90
N ILE A 38 -21.46 10.56 52.15
CA ILE A 38 -22.26 11.22 51.13
C ILE A 38 -22.43 10.20 50.00
N THR A 39 -23.57 9.52 50.04
CA THR A 39 -24.00 8.67 48.93
C THR A 39 -24.57 9.58 47.87
N GLY A 40 -23.86 9.68 46.75
CA GLY A 40 -24.17 10.57 45.65
C GLY A 40 -24.18 9.83 44.33
N ASN A 41 -24.10 10.59 43.25
CA ASN A 41 -23.92 10.12 41.90
C ASN A 41 -22.44 9.77 41.66
N ALA A 42 -22.19 8.88 40.69
CA ALA A 42 -20.81 8.62 40.27
C ALA A 42 -20.26 9.83 39.51
N PRO A 43 -18.95 10.13 39.63
CA PRO A 43 -18.33 11.14 38.79
C PRO A 43 -18.33 10.69 37.32
N GLU A 44 -18.15 11.62 36.40
CA GLU A 44 -18.19 11.39 34.95
C GLU A 44 -16.95 11.94 34.24
N VAL A 45 -16.49 11.22 33.21
CA VAL A 45 -15.48 11.75 32.29
C VAL A 45 -16.14 12.51 31.15
N ILE A 46 -15.80 13.78 31.03
CA ILE A 46 -16.26 14.63 29.93
C ILE A 46 -15.29 14.53 28.76
N ALA A 47 -15.74 13.93 27.66
CA ALA A 47 -14.87 13.51 26.55
C ALA A 47 -14.33 14.66 25.67
N LEU A 48 -15.05 15.79 25.56
CA LEU A 48 -14.79 17.01 24.76
C LEU A 48 -13.55 16.98 23.81
N SER A 49 -12.64 17.95 23.91
CA SER A 49 -11.45 18.07 23.07
C SER A 49 -10.30 17.16 23.52
N SER A 50 -10.51 16.33 24.55
CA SER A 50 -9.44 15.45 25.02
C SER A 50 -9.19 14.29 24.07
N ALA A 51 -10.20 13.89 23.30
CA ALA A 51 -10.00 13.00 22.16
C ALA A 51 -9.05 13.60 21.09
N ASP A 52 -8.91 14.94 21.02
CA ASP A 52 -8.05 15.63 20.04
C ASP A 52 -6.56 15.40 20.27
N LYS A 53 -6.19 14.97 21.48
CA LYS A 53 -4.82 14.61 21.84
C LYS A 53 -4.44 13.19 21.43
N GLN A 54 -5.40 12.36 21.00
CA GLN A 54 -5.08 11.06 20.40
C GLN A 54 -4.41 11.27 19.05
N GLY A 55 -3.44 10.42 18.70
CA GLY A 55 -2.62 10.66 17.52
C GLY A 55 -1.59 9.58 17.24
N PHE A 56 -0.72 9.86 16.29
CA PHE A 56 0.35 8.95 15.89
C PHE A 56 1.64 9.73 15.60
N THR A 57 2.79 9.10 15.79
CA THR A 57 4.09 9.63 15.39
C THR A 57 4.48 9.03 14.05
N LEU A 58 4.92 9.90 13.13
CA LEU A 58 5.50 9.52 11.85
C LEU A 58 6.76 10.37 11.63
N ASN A 59 7.90 9.73 11.34
CA ASN A 59 9.19 10.39 11.12
C ASN A 59 9.55 11.43 12.20
N GLY A 60 9.27 11.12 13.47
CA GLY A 60 9.55 11.99 14.61
C GLY A 60 8.54 13.11 14.86
N VAL A 61 7.56 13.31 13.98
CA VAL A 61 6.48 14.30 14.15
C VAL A 61 5.24 13.64 14.72
N PHE A 62 4.70 14.20 15.81
CA PHE A 62 3.44 13.73 16.40
C PHE A 62 2.24 14.45 15.78
N TYR A 63 1.37 13.68 15.12
CA TYR A 63 0.17 14.13 14.44
C TYR A 63 -1.06 13.94 15.34
N SER A 64 -1.76 15.03 15.61
CA SER A 64 -3.01 15.04 16.37
C SER A 64 -3.84 16.28 16.03
N GLU A 65 -5.12 16.26 16.40
CA GLU A 65 -6.00 17.41 16.16
C GLU A 65 -5.67 18.58 17.10
N ALA A 66 -5.22 18.26 18.33
CA ALA A 66 -4.72 19.24 19.28
C ALA A 66 -3.45 19.97 18.78
N ASN A 67 -2.60 19.31 17.99
CA ASN A 67 -1.42 19.92 17.38
C ASN A 67 -1.74 20.71 16.10
N GLY A 68 -2.97 20.60 15.57
CA GLY A 68 -3.40 21.29 14.36
C GLY A 68 -2.72 20.85 13.06
N ASN A 69 -1.91 19.80 13.09
CA ASN A 69 -1.17 19.31 11.91
C ASN A 69 -1.90 18.20 11.13
N ILE A 70 -3.00 17.69 11.69
CA ILE A 70 -4.01 16.83 11.06
C ILE A 70 -5.38 17.14 11.68
N LYS A 71 -6.48 16.97 10.94
CA LYS A 71 -7.85 17.12 11.45
C LYS A 71 -8.70 15.93 11.04
N ALA A 72 -9.65 15.52 11.89
CA ALA A 72 -10.52 14.37 11.61
C ALA A 72 -11.39 14.54 10.36
N GLY A 73 -11.77 15.79 10.04
CA GLY A 73 -12.61 16.13 8.89
C GLY A 73 -11.86 16.33 7.57
N GLU A 74 -10.53 16.25 7.57
CA GLU A 74 -9.70 16.55 6.40
C GLU A 74 -8.86 15.32 6.01
N ILE A 75 -8.63 15.15 4.70
CA ILE A 75 -7.70 14.13 4.20
C ILE A 75 -6.29 14.70 4.29
N LYS A 76 -5.41 14.02 5.03
CA LYS A 76 -3.99 14.35 5.05
C LYS A 76 -3.22 13.42 4.13
N GLU A 77 -2.46 13.99 3.20
CA GLU A 77 -1.62 13.22 2.28
C GLU A 77 -0.20 12.98 2.81
N PHE A 78 0.30 11.78 2.58
CA PHE A 78 1.64 11.33 2.97
C PHE A 78 2.37 10.65 1.80
N ASP A 79 3.66 10.35 2.01
CA ASP A 79 4.47 9.58 1.07
C ASP A 79 3.89 8.16 0.88
N GLY A 80 3.76 7.73 -0.37
CA GLY A 80 3.25 6.41 -0.73
C GLY A 80 4.16 5.25 -0.36
N ASN A 81 5.45 5.49 -0.11
CA ASN A 81 6.40 4.44 0.30
C ASN A 81 6.26 4.02 1.77
N LEU A 82 5.42 4.72 2.54
CA LEU A 82 5.12 4.36 3.92
C LEU A 82 4.27 3.09 3.99
N THR A 83 4.43 2.36 5.08
CA THR A 83 3.59 1.23 5.48
C THR A 83 2.73 1.63 6.68
N PHE A 84 1.72 0.83 7.02
CA PHE A 84 0.88 1.10 8.19
C PHE A 84 1.64 1.05 9.51
N ASN A 85 2.77 0.33 9.56
CA ASN A 85 3.61 0.22 10.76
C ASN A 85 4.45 1.48 11.02
N ASP A 86 4.63 2.34 10.01
CA ASP A 86 5.34 3.61 10.17
C ASP A 86 4.52 4.64 10.96
N PHE A 87 3.19 4.47 10.99
CA PHE A 87 2.27 5.28 11.77
C PHE A 87 2.16 4.72 13.19
N LYS A 88 3.04 5.19 14.08
CA LYS A 88 3.12 4.69 15.46
C LYS A 88 2.08 5.40 16.33
N VAL A 89 0.94 4.74 16.58
CA VAL A 89 -0.10 5.27 17.48
C VAL A 89 0.48 5.45 18.89
N ALA A 90 0.34 6.65 19.44
CA ALA A 90 0.85 6.96 20.77
C ALA A 90 -0.09 6.43 21.85
N ASN A 91 0.49 5.99 22.97
CA ASN A 91 -0.28 5.67 24.16
C ASN A 91 -0.87 6.95 24.75
N TYR A 92 -2.16 6.89 25.09
CA TYR A 92 -2.82 7.98 25.80
C TYR A 92 -2.45 7.91 27.29
N ALA A 93 -2.22 9.06 27.93
CA ALA A 93 -1.79 9.14 29.33
C ALA A 93 -2.78 9.97 30.17
N PRO A 94 -2.85 9.74 31.50
CA PRO A 94 -3.68 10.57 32.38
C PRO A 94 -3.36 12.07 32.29
N THR A 95 -2.12 12.44 31.97
CA THR A 95 -1.69 13.84 31.77
C THR A 95 -2.31 14.50 30.53
N ASN A 96 -2.92 13.72 29.63
CA ASN A 96 -3.71 14.27 28.53
C ASN A 96 -5.10 14.76 28.99
N LEU A 97 -5.54 14.41 30.19
CA LEU A 97 -6.84 14.82 30.75
C LEU A 97 -6.66 15.97 31.73
N ASP A 98 -7.50 16.99 31.56
CA ASP A 98 -7.54 18.18 32.39
C ASP A 98 -8.55 17.97 33.53
N ARG A 99 -8.11 18.25 34.76
CA ARG A 99 -8.89 18.04 35.98
C ARG A 99 -10.17 18.89 36.05
N VAL A 100 -10.24 19.99 35.32
CA VAL A 100 -11.40 20.90 35.28
C VAL A 100 -12.26 20.61 34.07
N LYS A 101 -11.64 20.38 32.90
CA LYS A 101 -12.39 20.23 31.63
C LYS A 101 -12.89 18.81 31.39
N ASN A 102 -12.25 17.80 31.99
CA ASN A 102 -12.57 16.38 31.74
C ASN A 102 -13.23 15.67 32.91
N TYR A 103 -13.49 16.37 34.01
CA TYR A 103 -14.17 15.84 35.17
C TYR A 103 -15.51 16.56 35.35
N ARG A 104 -16.53 15.80 35.73
CA ARG A 104 -17.80 16.36 36.20
C ARG A 104 -18.33 15.51 37.33
N ASP A 105 -18.79 16.18 38.36
CA ASP A 105 -19.58 15.60 39.43
C ASP A 105 -20.82 16.48 39.61
N ILE A 106 -22.01 15.88 39.59
CA ILE A 106 -23.27 16.62 39.67
C ILE A 106 -23.60 17.07 41.11
N ASP A 107 -23.01 16.41 42.10
CA ASP A 107 -23.15 16.75 43.52
C ASP A 107 -22.11 17.80 43.94
N GLY A 108 -21.17 18.14 43.05
CA GLY A 108 -20.18 19.20 43.23
C GLY A 108 -18.91 18.75 43.94
N ASP A 109 -18.66 17.44 44.04
CA ASP A 109 -17.40 16.93 44.59
C ASP A 109 -16.21 17.25 43.68
N ASN A 110 -15.02 17.36 44.26
CA ASN A 110 -13.78 17.56 43.51
C ASN A 110 -13.26 16.24 42.95
N VAL A 111 -12.39 16.35 41.93
CA VAL A 111 -11.64 15.20 41.41
C VAL A 111 -10.53 14.79 42.39
N ASP A 112 -10.25 13.49 42.51
CA ASP A 112 -9.18 12.95 43.36
C ASP A 112 -7.83 13.62 43.02
N ALA A 113 -7.20 14.22 44.03
CA ALA A 113 -5.98 15.00 43.85
C ALA A 113 -4.76 14.15 43.45
N ASN A 114 -4.73 12.87 43.82
CA ASN A 114 -3.60 11.96 43.61
C ASN A 114 -3.79 11.09 42.36
N GLN A 115 -5.01 10.61 42.14
CA GLN A 115 -5.36 9.75 41.02
C GLN A 115 -6.64 10.25 40.34
N PRO A 116 -6.59 11.40 39.62
CA PRO A 116 -7.78 12.00 39.04
C PRO A 116 -8.39 11.14 37.91
N PHE A 117 -7.54 10.43 37.16
CA PHE A 117 -7.96 9.61 36.03
C PHE A 117 -7.21 8.29 35.99
N LYS A 118 -7.91 7.25 35.54
CA LYS A 118 -7.29 6.00 35.10
C LYS A 118 -7.50 5.87 33.61
N VAL A 119 -6.39 5.74 32.89
CA VAL A 119 -6.37 5.48 31.46
C VAL A 119 -6.08 3.99 31.27
N GLU A 120 -6.98 3.30 30.57
CA GLU A 120 -6.79 1.90 30.17
C GLU A 120 -6.02 1.81 28.85
N SER A 121 -5.95 0.62 28.24
CA SER A 121 -5.25 0.43 26.98
C SER A 121 -5.84 1.25 25.83
N THR A 122 -4.96 1.87 25.05
CA THR A 122 -5.29 2.46 23.75
C THR A 122 -5.32 1.37 22.68
N TYR A 123 -6.38 1.34 21.90
CA TYR A 123 -6.58 0.44 20.77
C TYR A 123 -6.66 1.25 19.48
N TYR A 124 -6.26 0.63 18.36
CA TYR A 124 -6.37 1.26 17.07
C TYR A 124 -6.63 0.27 15.93
N TRP A 125 -7.28 0.77 14.89
CA TRP A 125 -7.65 0.00 13.72
C TRP A 125 -7.47 0.83 12.46
N TRP A 126 -7.03 0.13 11.41
CA TRP A 126 -6.95 0.68 10.06
C TRP A 126 -8.05 0.07 9.21
N TYR A 127 -8.68 0.93 8.41
CA TYR A 127 -9.66 0.55 7.41
C TYR A 127 -9.32 1.24 6.10
N ASP A 128 -9.58 0.59 4.97
CA ASP A 128 -9.64 1.29 3.70
C ASP A 128 -11.00 1.98 3.53
N ASN A 129 -11.14 2.75 2.45
CA ASN A 129 -12.37 3.50 2.19
C ASN A 129 -13.56 2.61 1.80
N SER A 130 -13.32 1.35 1.43
CA SER A 130 -14.39 0.35 1.23
C SER A 130 -14.94 -0.20 2.55
N GLY A 131 -14.30 0.11 3.68
CA GLY A 131 -14.66 -0.40 4.99
C GLY A 131 -13.97 -1.72 5.34
N LYS A 132 -13.03 -2.20 4.51
CA LYS A 132 -12.26 -3.40 4.81
C LYS A 132 -11.20 -3.08 5.86
N ARG A 133 -11.18 -3.88 6.93
CA ARG A 133 -10.17 -3.76 8.00
C ARG A 133 -8.81 -4.27 7.52
N ILE A 134 -7.75 -3.52 7.78
CA ILE A 134 -6.38 -3.83 7.38
C ILE A 134 -5.65 -4.51 8.54
N THR A 135 -5.23 -5.76 8.32
CA THR A 135 -4.68 -6.64 9.37
C THR A 135 -3.56 -7.53 8.82
N GLY A 136 -2.80 -8.17 9.71
CA GLY A 136 -1.75 -9.13 9.33
C GLY A 136 -0.69 -8.53 8.39
N ASP A 137 -0.34 -9.28 7.35
CA ASP A 137 0.68 -8.88 6.38
C ASP A 137 0.28 -7.68 5.51
N ASP A 138 -1.01 -7.35 5.41
CA ASP A 138 -1.43 -6.13 4.72
C ASP A 138 -0.85 -4.86 5.39
N LYS A 139 -0.56 -4.91 6.71
CA LYS A 139 0.10 -3.81 7.40
C LYS A 139 1.56 -3.57 6.98
N LYS A 140 2.21 -4.58 6.39
CA LYS A 140 3.59 -4.50 5.89
C LYS A 140 3.66 -3.94 4.47
N LYS A 141 2.52 -3.89 3.76
CA LYS A 141 2.45 -3.33 2.41
C LYS A 141 2.58 -1.81 2.47
N ILE A 142 3.22 -1.24 1.45
CA ILE A 142 3.23 0.20 1.23
C ILE A 142 1.82 0.69 0.90
N ILE A 143 1.50 1.94 1.23
CA ILE A 143 0.17 2.53 1.00
C ILE A 143 0.02 3.15 -0.40
N GLY A 144 1.14 3.38 -1.11
CA GLY A 144 1.23 4.09 -2.38
C GLY A 144 0.94 3.26 -3.63
N CYS A 145 1.87 3.31 -4.59
CA CYS A 145 1.77 2.69 -5.91
C CYS A 145 1.41 1.20 -5.85
N GLY A 146 0.30 0.83 -6.48
CA GLY A 146 -0.14 -0.56 -6.57
C GLY A 146 -0.47 -1.23 -5.23
N SER A 147 -0.73 -0.44 -4.18
CA SER A 147 -1.14 -0.96 -2.87
C SER A 147 -2.52 -1.62 -2.90
N GLY A 148 -3.41 -1.15 -3.77
CA GLY A 148 -4.76 -1.66 -3.92
C GLY A 148 -5.71 -1.26 -2.79
N PHE A 149 -5.26 -0.49 -1.79
CA PHE A 149 -6.14 0.02 -0.74
C PHE A 149 -6.96 1.19 -1.25
N SER A 150 -8.28 1.14 -1.09
CA SER A 150 -9.15 2.26 -1.47
C SER A 150 -8.94 3.45 -0.52
N MET A 151 -8.69 4.62 -1.11
CA MET A 151 -8.36 5.85 -0.41
C MET A 151 -9.58 6.76 -0.24
N PRO A 152 -9.61 7.61 0.80
CA PRO A 152 -8.64 7.70 1.90
C PRO A 152 -8.78 6.53 2.90
N LEU A 153 -7.65 6.12 3.48
CA LEU A 153 -7.59 5.22 4.62
C LEU A 153 -8.17 5.90 5.86
N LYS A 154 -8.67 5.08 6.79
CA LYS A 154 -9.19 5.52 8.10
C LYS A 154 -8.39 4.88 9.22
N LEU A 155 -7.76 5.71 10.05
CA LEU A 155 -7.17 5.30 11.32
C LEU A 155 -8.13 5.67 12.45
N ILE A 156 -8.66 4.67 13.14
CA ILE A 156 -9.51 4.83 14.32
C ILE A 156 -8.68 4.52 15.55
N ILE A 157 -8.62 5.46 16.50
CA ILE A 157 -7.93 5.33 17.78
C ILE A 157 -8.97 5.44 18.89
N GLN A 158 -8.95 4.50 19.83
CA GLN A 158 -9.85 4.48 20.98
C GLN A 158 -9.09 4.25 22.28
N THR A 159 -9.44 5.01 23.30
CA THR A 159 -8.92 4.83 24.65
C THR A 159 -10.08 4.86 25.65
N LYS A 160 -10.11 3.89 26.57
CA LYS A 160 -11.05 3.88 27.69
C LYS A 160 -10.45 4.60 28.88
N VAL A 161 -11.25 5.45 29.51
CA VAL A 161 -10.84 6.29 30.63
C VAL A 161 -11.89 6.29 31.72
N LYS A 162 -11.44 6.39 32.96
CA LYS A 162 -12.26 6.55 34.16
C LYS A 162 -11.76 7.74 34.96
N THR A 163 -12.62 8.29 35.81
CA THR A 163 -12.25 9.31 36.78
C THR A 163 -12.66 8.91 38.19
N TYR A 164 -12.04 9.57 39.17
CA TYR A 164 -12.24 9.34 40.59
C TYR A 164 -12.58 10.65 41.27
N SER A 165 -13.63 10.64 42.07
CA SER A 165 -13.97 11.74 42.97
C SER A 165 -13.11 11.70 44.24
N GLU A 166 -12.96 12.83 44.92
CA GLU A 166 -12.15 12.94 46.13
C GLU A 166 -12.81 12.22 47.32
N TYR A 167 -14.14 12.38 47.47
CA TYR A 167 -14.89 11.89 48.63
C TYR A 167 -16.18 11.13 48.27
N GLY A 168 -16.70 11.26 47.05
CA GLY A 168 -18.00 10.71 46.65
C GLY A 168 -18.08 9.17 46.73
N ILE A 169 -19.27 8.66 47.07
CA ILE A 169 -19.62 7.25 46.95
C ILE A 169 -20.79 7.13 45.94
N PRO A 170 -20.58 6.49 44.76
CA PRO A 170 -19.40 5.74 44.36
C PRO A 170 -18.21 6.62 43.92
N LYS A 171 -17.00 6.21 44.31
CA LYS A 171 -15.76 6.95 44.02
C LYS A 171 -15.32 6.90 42.55
N GLU A 172 -15.58 5.79 41.85
CA GLU A 172 -15.11 5.54 40.49
C GLU A 172 -16.24 5.73 39.47
N SER A 173 -15.93 6.40 38.35
CA SER A 173 -16.85 6.52 37.22
C SER A 173 -17.04 5.20 36.47
N LYS A 174 -18.15 5.09 35.72
CA LYS A 174 -18.19 4.13 34.60
C LYS A 174 -17.11 4.49 33.55
N PRO A 175 -16.56 3.50 32.83
CA PRO A 175 -15.61 3.79 31.75
C PRO A 175 -16.26 4.60 30.62
N SER A 176 -15.58 5.66 30.21
CA SER A 176 -15.90 6.47 29.03
C SER A 176 -14.90 6.16 27.90
N THR A 177 -15.34 6.22 26.65
CA THR A 177 -14.48 5.96 25.49
C THR A 177 -14.15 7.26 24.77
N LEU A 178 -12.87 7.61 24.72
CA LEU A 178 -12.36 8.66 23.86
C LEU A 178 -12.03 8.05 22.51
N ALA A 179 -12.65 8.53 21.43
CA ALA A 179 -12.43 8.01 20.09
C ALA A 179 -12.01 9.12 19.13
N LYS A 180 -11.07 8.83 18.23
CA LYS A 180 -10.67 9.74 17.16
C LYS A 180 -10.44 8.99 15.86
N THR A 181 -10.87 9.59 14.75
CA THR A 181 -10.73 9.01 13.42
C THR A 181 -9.99 9.99 12.52
N TYR A 182 -8.92 9.54 11.87
CA TYR A 182 -8.15 10.33 10.91
C TYR A 182 -8.28 9.77 9.50
N GLN A 183 -8.44 10.66 8.52
CA GLN A 183 -8.41 10.31 7.10
C GLN A 183 -7.02 10.55 6.52
N ILE A 184 -6.43 9.48 5.98
CA ILE A 184 -5.03 9.44 5.55
C ILE A 184 -5.01 8.93 4.12
N ALA A 185 -4.34 9.64 3.22
CA ALA A 185 -4.12 9.17 1.87
C ALA A 185 -2.64 9.22 1.53
N SER A 186 -2.20 8.36 0.61
CA SER A 186 -0.95 8.62 -0.10
C SER A 186 -1.18 9.62 -1.22
N ARG A 187 -0.18 10.45 -1.50
CA ARG A 187 -0.16 11.29 -2.70
C ARG A 187 -0.46 10.44 -3.93
N SER A 188 -1.42 10.86 -4.74
CA SER A 188 -1.81 10.11 -5.93
C SER A 188 -0.73 10.19 -7.01
N GLU A 189 -0.53 9.08 -7.72
CA GLU A 189 0.45 8.96 -8.80
C GLU A 189 -0.04 7.91 -9.80
N LEU A 190 0.31 8.10 -11.08
CA LEU A 190 0.34 7.04 -12.08
C LEU A 190 1.75 6.43 -12.05
N CYS A 191 1.86 5.15 -11.71
CA CYS A 191 3.14 4.56 -11.35
C CYS A 191 3.70 3.67 -12.46
N TYR A 192 2.89 2.74 -12.95
CA TYR A 192 3.33 1.71 -13.89
C TYR A 192 2.29 1.41 -14.97
N ALA A 193 2.75 0.75 -16.03
CA ALA A 193 1.92 0.07 -17.02
C ALA A 193 2.23 -1.43 -16.98
N LYS A 194 1.26 -2.23 -16.52
CA LYS A 194 1.40 -3.66 -16.26
C LYS A 194 0.82 -4.49 -17.40
N PRO A 195 1.64 -5.16 -18.23
CA PRO A 195 1.14 -6.05 -19.28
C PRO A 195 0.32 -7.18 -18.68
N ASN A 196 -0.75 -7.60 -19.36
CA ASN A 196 -1.65 -8.60 -18.81
C ASN A 196 -1.01 -9.99 -18.64
N GLY A 197 0.05 -10.32 -19.39
CA GLY A 197 0.87 -11.50 -19.12
C GLY A 197 1.36 -11.55 -17.67
N ALA A 198 1.80 -10.43 -17.10
CA ALA A 198 2.25 -10.33 -15.71
C ALA A 198 1.11 -10.32 -14.68
N ILE A 199 -0.13 -10.07 -15.10
CA ILE A 199 -1.32 -10.18 -14.24
C ILE A 199 -1.74 -11.66 -14.14
N ILE A 200 -1.75 -12.36 -15.28
CA ILE A 200 -2.21 -13.75 -15.38
C ILE A 200 -1.15 -14.75 -14.89
N TYR A 201 0.13 -14.43 -15.09
CA TYR A 201 1.27 -15.26 -14.68
C TYR A 201 2.23 -14.46 -13.80
N PRO A 202 1.83 -14.15 -12.55
CA PRO A 202 2.71 -13.44 -11.61
C PRO A 202 3.97 -14.24 -11.28
N ASP A 203 3.93 -15.58 -11.42
CA ASP A 203 5.05 -16.50 -11.21
C ASP A 203 5.97 -16.66 -12.44
N ARG A 204 5.65 -16.05 -13.60
CA ARG A 204 6.37 -16.22 -14.87
C ARG A 204 6.57 -14.90 -15.62
N GLN A 205 7.04 -13.88 -14.91
CA GLN A 205 7.20 -12.52 -15.45
C GLN A 205 8.53 -12.34 -16.19
N TRP A 206 9.60 -13.01 -15.74
CA TRP A 206 10.90 -13.07 -16.42
C TRP A 206 11.55 -14.42 -16.13
N GLY A 207 12.42 -14.88 -17.03
CA GLY A 207 13.18 -16.12 -16.84
C GLY A 207 14.67 -15.85 -16.65
N LYS A 208 15.38 -16.90 -16.23
CA LYS A 208 16.84 -17.05 -16.32
C LYS A 208 17.13 -18.43 -16.95
N PRO A 209 18.07 -18.57 -17.89
CA PRO A 209 18.60 -19.87 -18.28
C PRO A 209 19.26 -20.54 -17.07
N GLY A 210 19.19 -21.87 -16.97
CA GLY A 210 19.90 -22.56 -15.90
C GLY A 210 21.41 -22.44 -16.02
N ASP A 211 22.11 -22.41 -14.87
CA ASP A 211 23.56 -22.23 -14.81
C ASP A 211 24.35 -23.50 -15.19
N ASN A 212 23.67 -24.63 -15.45
CA ASN A 212 24.29 -25.93 -15.73
C ASN A 212 24.10 -26.34 -17.22
N PRO A 213 25.18 -26.42 -18.02
CA PRO A 213 25.11 -26.89 -19.41
C PRO A 213 24.68 -28.34 -19.59
N ASP A 214 24.88 -29.19 -18.58
CA ASP A 214 24.62 -30.63 -18.66
C ASP A 214 23.17 -30.98 -18.26
N LEU A 215 22.42 -30.02 -17.71
CA LEU A 215 21.01 -30.20 -17.35
C LEU A 215 20.13 -29.64 -18.46
N HIS A 216 19.43 -30.54 -19.14
CA HIS A 216 18.36 -30.25 -20.08
C HIS A 216 17.50 -29.03 -19.65
N TYR A 217 17.57 -27.96 -20.44
CA TYR A 217 16.66 -26.80 -20.53
C TYR A 217 15.77 -26.54 -19.29
N GLN A 218 16.37 -26.17 -18.15
CA GLN A 218 15.60 -25.74 -16.98
C GLN A 218 15.51 -24.22 -16.96
N MET A 219 14.31 -23.69 -17.22
CA MET A 219 14.01 -22.27 -17.06
C MET A 219 13.65 -21.96 -15.61
N TYR A 220 14.34 -21.01 -15.00
CA TYR A 220 13.99 -20.50 -13.69
C TYR A 220 13.20 -19.21 -13.84
N TRP A 221 11.88 -19.32 -13.65
CA TRP A 221 10.99 -18.16 -13.64
C TRP A 221 11.14 -17.36 -12.35
N ASN A 222 11.07 -16.04 -12.48
CA ASN A 222 11.16 -15.08 -11.39
C ASN A 222 12.38 -15.28 -10.47
N ALA A 223 13.51 -15.71 -11.02
CA ALA A 223 14.73 -15.91 -10.26
C ALA A 223 15.10 -14.63 -9.49
N SER A 224 15.53 -14.80 -8.23
CA SER A 224 15.78 -13.70 -7.28
C SER A 224 16.95 -12.80 -7.68
N ASP A 225 17.83 -13.28 -8.56
CA ASP A 225 18.95 -12.56 -9.17
C ASP A 225 18.57 -11.84 -10.48
N GLY A 226 17.27 -11.75 -10.81
CA GLY A 226 16.69 -11.37 -12.11
C GLY A 226 17.09 -10.03 -12.76
N ARG A 227 18.02 -9.26 -12.19
CA ARG A 227 18.63 -8.07 -12.83
C ARG A 227 19.90 -8.38 -13.62
N THR A 228 20.56 -9.51 -13.39
CA THR A 228 21.75 -9.87 -14.17
C THR A 228 21.31 -10.36 -15.54
N ARG A 229 21.44 -9.51 -16.56
CA ARG A 229 21.36 -9.96 -17.95
C ARG A 229 22.53 -10.91 -18.16
N SER A 230 22.27 -12.21 -18.08
CA SER A 230 23.25 -13.22 -18.43
C SER A 230 23.63 -13.03 -19.91
N LYS A 231 24.75 -13.61 -20.36
CA LYS A 231 25.04 -13.65 -21.79
C LYS A 231 23.92 -14.31 -22.59
N GLY A 232 23.12 -15.18 -21.97
CA GLY A 232 21.91 -15.83 -22.52
C GLY A 232 20.64 -15.00 -22.45
N GLY A 233 20.72 -13.72 -22.08
CA GLY A 233 19.56 -12.87 -21.88
C GLY A 233 18.89 -13.12 -20.53
N GLY A 234 17.56 -13.08 -20.51
CA GLY A 234 16.77 -13.21 -19.29
C GLY A 234 16.69 -11.92 -18.47
N GLY A 235 15.97 -12.02 -17.36
CA GLY A 235 15.79 -10.93 -16.42
C GLY A 235 14.97 -9.76 -16.97
N TYR A 236 15.22 -8.57 -16.42
CA TYR A 236 14.47 -7.37 -16.75
C TYR A 236 15.32 -6.10 -16.58
N THR A 237 14.98 -5.05 -17.35
CA THR A 237 15.66 -3.75 -17.24
C THR A 237 15.19 -2.96 -16.01
N ARG A 238 15.91 -1.89 -15.63
CA ARG A 238 15.53 -1.01 -14.50
C ARG A 238 14.19 -0.30 -14.68
N ASP A 239 13.67 -0.26 -15.91
CA ASP A 239 12.36 0.31 -16.22
C ASP A 239 11.23 -0.67 -15.92
N TYR A 240 11.52 -1.95 -15.73
CA TYR A 240 10.54 -2.94 -15.29
C TYR A 240 10.66 -3.18 -13.78
N VAL A 241 9.52 -3.21 -13.11
CA VAL A 241 9.40 -3.54 -11.69
C VAL A 241 8.57 -4.82 -11.58
N PRO A 242 9.12 -5.89 -10.97
CA PRO A 242 8.37 -7.11 -10.68
C PRO A 242 7.01 -6.82 -10.06
N ASP A 243 5.99 -7.57 -10.46
CA ASP A 243 4.59 -7.47 -10.04
C ASP A 243 3.85 -6.19 -10.45
N TYR A 244 4.56 -5.17 -10.91
CA TYR A 244 3.98 -3.86 -11.25
C TYR A 244 4.12 -3.49 -12.73
N GLY A 245 5.06 -4.09 -13.46
CA GLY A 245 5.26 -3.82 -14.88
C GLY A 245 6.23 -2.69 -15.16
N PHE A 246 6.05 -1.97 -16.27
CA PHE A 246 6.97 -0.91 -16.68
C PHE A 246 6.66 0.42 -16.00
N LYS A 247 7.69 1.12 -15.52
CA LYS A 247 7.59 2.49 -15.01
C LYS A 247 7.07 3.42 -16.09
N VAL A 248 6.18 4.33 -15.72
CA VAL A 248 5.72 5.37 -16.65
C VAL A 248 6.76 6.47 -16.90
N VAL A 249 7.70 6.64 -15.95
CA VAL A 249 8.91 7.45 -16.10
C VAL A 249 10.08 6.49 -16.30
N THR A 250 10.53 6.36 -17.54
CA THR A 250 11.58 5.42 -17.94
C THR A 250 12.96 6.06 -17.92
N THR A 251 13.97 5.26 -17.60
CA THR A 251 15.36 5.70 -17.48
C THR A 251 16.29 4.98 -18.47
N VAL A 252 16.09 3.69 -18.70
CA VAL A 252 16.90 2.87 -19.62
C VAL A 252 16.40 3.04 -21.05
N SER A 253 15.09 3.24 -21.22
CA SER A 253 14.42 3.28 -22.52
C SER A 253 14.45 4.65 -23.20
N GLY A 254 15.25 5.59 -22.68
CA GLY A 254 15.41 6.94 -23.24
C GLY A 254 14.12 7.78 -23.22
N GLY A 255 13.26 7.59 -22.22
CA GLY A 255 11.97 8.28 -22.12
C GLY A 255 10.84 7.65 -22.95
N ARG A 256 11.11 6.59 -23.73
CA ARG A 256 10.06 5.82 -24.41
C ARG A 256 9.12 5.19 -23.39
N LYS A 257 7.83 5.13 -23.72
CA LYS A 257 6.77 4.55 -22.89
C LYS A 257 6.29 3.24 -23.49
N PHE A 258 6.00 2.28 -22.62
CA PHE A 258 5.33 1.06 -23.01
C PHE A 258 3.86 1.34 -23.40
N PRO A 259 3.27 0.66 -24.38
CA PRO A 259 3.93 -0.20 -25.34
C PRO A 259 4.47 0.57 -26.55
N THR A 260 5.57 0.09 -27.12
CA THR A 260 6.05 0.50 -28.46
C THR A 260 5.68 -0.52 -29.53
N THR A 261 5.27 -1.71 -29.12
CA THR A 261 4.76 -2.80 -29.96
C THR A 261 3.28 -3.09 -29.70
N GLY A 262 2.63 -3.90 -30.51
CA GLY A 262 1.24 -4.27 -30.25
C GLY A 262 0.71 -5.37 -31.13
N PHE A 263 -0.50 -5.83 -30.80
CA PHE A 263 -1.29 -6.79 -31.56
C PHE A 263 -2.77 -6.64 -31.19
N PRO A 264 -3.70 -7.06 -32.06
CA PRO A 264 -5.13 -7.10 -31.71
C PRO A 264 -5.38 -7.98 -30.48
N GLY A 265 -6.06 -7.42 -29.48
CA GLY A 265 -6.34 -8.08 -28.19
C GLY A 265 -5.25 -7.90 -27.13
N ALA A 266 -4.15 -7.20 -27.44
CA ALA A 266 -3.14 -6.84 -26.43
C ALA A 266 -3.77 -5.95 -25.35
N LYS A 267 -3.46 -6.20 -24.08
CA LYS A 267 -3.99 -5.41 -22.97
C LYS A 267 -3.00 -5.25 -21.82
N PHE A 268 -3.09 -4.12 -21.12
CA PHE A 268 -2.26 -3.77 -19.97
C PHE A 268 -3.03 -2.89 -19.00
N GLN A 269 -2.68 -2.94 -17.71
CA GLN A 269 -3.28 -2.11 -16.68
C GLN A 269 -2.43 -0.87 -16.42
N LEU A 270 -3.05 0.29 -16.28
CA LEU A 270 -2.41 1.40 -15.58
C LEU A 270 -2.41 1.11 -14.09
N VAL A 271 -1.24 1.15 -13.45
CA VAL A 271 -1.12 0.94 -12.01
C VAL A 271 -1.01 2.29 -11.32
N MET A 272 -2.10 2.68 -10.69
CA MET A 272 -2.19 3.89 -9.86
C MET A 272 -1.76 3.65 -8.41
N THR A 273 -1.54 4.75 -7.67
CA THR A 273 -1.50 4.76 -6.20
C THR A 273 -2.87 4.45 -5.60
N GLY A 274 -2.95 3.58 -4.58
CA GLY A 274 -4.21 3.17 -3.96
C GLY A 274 -4.96 2.13 -4.80
N ALA A 275 -6.29 2.13 -4.73
CA ALA A 275 -7.13 1.24 -5.52
C ALA A 275 -7.41 1.83 -6.91
N GLN A 276 -7.51 0.98 -7.94
CA GLN A 276 -7.88 1.44 -9.29
C GLN A 276 -9.26 2.12 -9.29
N THR A 277 -10.15 1.69 -8.40
CA THR A 277 -11.50 2.25 -8.21
C THR A 277 -11.50 3.65 -7.62
N ASP A 278 -10.37 4.18 -7.14
CA ASP A 278 -10.26 5.57 -6.68
C ASP A 278 -10.18 6.57 -7.85
N TYR A 279 -10.12 6.08 -9.09
CA TYR A 279 -9.97 6.88 -10.30
C TYR A 279 -11.12 6.66 -11.30
N ARG A 280 -11.31 7.63 -12.19
CA ARG A 280 -12.13 7.51 -13.41
C ARG A 280 -11.20 7.45 -14.61
N TYR A 281 -11.43 6.49 -15.49
CA TYR A 281 -10.60 6.27 -16.67
C TYR A 281 -11.34 6.67 -17.95
N GLN A 282 -10.61 7.28 -18.88
CA GLN A 282 -11.14 7.64 -20.19
C GLN A 282 -10.03 7.67 -21.24
N VAL A 283 -10.36 7.37 -22.49
CA VAL A 283 -9.47 7.64 -23.63
C VAL A 283 -9.75 9.06 -24.11
N ILE A 284 -8.76 9.95 -24.05
CA ILE A 284 -8.91 11.37 -24.44
C ILE A 284 -8.36 11.66 -25.84
N ASN A 285 -7.53 10.76 -26.38
CA ASN A 285 -7.06 10.81 -27.76
C ASN A 285 -6.93 9.39 -28.30
N ASN A 286 -7.63 9.07 -29.40
CA ASN A 286 -7.75 7.69 -29.92
C ASN A 286 -7.71 7.65 -31.46
N PRO A 287 -6.58 8.02 -32.09
CA PRO A 287 -6.46 8.00 -33.54
C PRO A 287 -6.66 6.58 -34.10
N GLY A 288 -7.63 6.43 -35.02
CA GLY A 288 -8.03 5.14 -35.58
C GLY A 288 -9.03 4.36 -34.72
N SER A 289 -9.46 4.90 -33.57
CA SER A 289 -10.46 4.31 -32.67
C SER A 289 -10.14 2.87 -32.23
N GLY A 290 -8.86 2.52 -32.22
CA GLY A 290 -8.38 1.15 -32.00
C GLY A 290 -8.09 0.81 -30.53
N VAL A 291 -8.39 1.70 -29.58
CA VAL A 291 -8.09 1.48 -28.15
C VAL A 291 -9.33 1.71 -27.28
N SER A 292 -9.48 0.90 -26.23
CA SER A 292 -10.43 1.13 -25.14
C SER A 292 -9.74 1.08 -23.78
N ILE A 293 -10.39 1.63 -22.76
CA ILE A 293 -9.99 1.51 -21.35
C ILE A 293 -11.23 1.21 -20.49
N ASP A 294 -11.10 0.32 -19.51
CA ASP A 294 -12.20 -0.02 -18.60
C ASP A 294 -12.11 0.72 -17.24
N GLN A 295 -13.01 0.37 -16.32
CA GLN A 295 -13.12 0.99 -15.00
C GLN A 295 -11.97 0.63 -14.04
N ASP A 296 -11.21 -0.43 -14.35
CA ASP A 296 -10.06 -0.89 -13.58
C ASP A 296 -8.73 -0.43 -14.18
N GLY A 297 -8.79 0.48 -15.17
CA GLY A 297 -7.62 1.02 -15.86
C GLY A 297 -6.99 0.03 -16.84
N MET A 298 -7.69 -1.02 -17.28
CA MET A 298 -7.21 -1.93 -18.31
C MET A 298 -7.37 -1.32 -19.69
N VAL A 299 -6.25 -0.97 -20.30
CA VAL A 299 -6.17 -0.53 -21.70
C VAL A 299 -6.12 -1.76 -22.60
N LYS A 300 -6.97 -1.79 -23.63
CA LYS A 300 -7.02 -2.86 -24.66
C LYS A 300 -6.80 -2.27 -26.04
N LEU A 301 -5.89 -2.87 -26.80
CA LEU A 301 -5.65 -2.58 -28.22
C LEU A 301 -6.56 -3.50 -29.06
N ILE A 302 -7.55 -2.93 -29.72
CA ILE A 302 -8.51 -3.61 -30.60
C ILE A 302 -7.95 -3.69 -32.02
N SER A 303 -7.36 -2.60 -32.50
CA SER A 303 -6.72 -2.48 -33.81
C SER A 303 -5.50 -1.55 -33.73
N LYS A 304 -4.69 -1.51 -34.79
CA LYS A 304 -3.47 -0.69 -34.85
C LYS A 304 -3.85 0.79 -34.78
N PRO A 305 -3.41 1.54 -33.76
CA PRO A 305 -3.61 2.98 -33.72
C PRO A 305 -2.88 3.66 -34.88
N THR A 306 -3.48 4.69 -35.47
CA THR A 306 -2.87 5.46 -36.56
C THR A 306 -2.00 6.62 -36.07
N GLY A 307 -1.89 6.80 -34.75
CA GLY A 307 -1.07 7.81 -34.10
C GLY A 307 -0.95 7.57 -32.60
N THR A 308 -0.43 8.55 -31.87
CA THR A 308 -0.29 8.50 -30.41
C THR A 308 -1.65 8.43 -29.73
N VAL A 309 -1.84 7.45 -28.85
CA VAL A 309 -3.04 7.31 -28.02
C VAL A 309 -2.77 7.94 -26.66
N THR A 310 -3.76 8.61 -26.07
CA THR A 310 -3.67 9.12 -24.70
C THR A 310 -4.88 8.68 -23.90
N VAL A 311 -4.61 8.04 -22.76
CA VAL A 311 -5.59 7.69 -21.74
C VAL A 311 -5.38 8.54 -20.49
N ARG A 312 -6.46 8.87 -19.79
CA ARG A 312 -6.46 9.71 -18.60
C ARG A 312 -7.06 8.96 -17.42
N ALA A 313 -6.41 9.07 -16.27
CA ALA A 313 -6.96 8.73 -14.96
C ALA A 313 -7.23 10.01 -14.17
N THR A 314 -8.49 10.26 -13.80
CA THR A 314 -8.91 11.40 -12.97
C THR A 314 -9.20 10.90 -11.56
N LEU A 315 -8.58 11.53 -10.56
CA LEU A 315 -8.77 11.14 -9.16
C LEU A 315 -10.18 11.50 -8.67
N LYS A 316 -10.91 10.55 -8.07
CA LYS A 316 -12.31 10.79 -7.64
C LYS A 316 -12.42 11.73 -6.45
N ARG A 317 -11.47 11.65 -5.49
CA ARG A 317 -11.47 12.50 -4.29
C ARG A 317 -11.09 13.96 -4.59
N ASP A 318 -10.40 14.19 -5.69
CA ASP A 318 -10.07 15.53 -6.21
C ASP A 318 -10.05 15.51 -7.75
N PRO A 319 -11.19 15.87 -8.39
CA PRO A 319 -11.31 15.85 -9.85
C PRO A 319 -10.40 16.82 -10.61
N SER A 320 -9.72 17.74 -9.92
CA SER A 320 -8.72 18.62 -10.56
C SER A 320 -7.43 17.87 -10.89
N VAL A 321 -7.16 16.75 -10.20
CA VAL A 321 -5.96 15.93 -10.37
C VAL A 321 -6.16 14.89 -11.47
N ASN A 322 -5.35 15.01 -12.52
CA ASN A 322 -5.40 14.17 -13.71
C ASN A 322 -4.02 13.60 -14.06
N TYR A 323 -3.99 12.35 -14.50
CA TYR A 323 -2.78 11.67 -14.97
C TYR A 323 -2.97 11.18 -16.40
N ASP A 324 -2.17 11.70 -17.32
CA ASP A 324 -2.20 11.31 -18.73
C ASP A 324 -1.09 10.32 -19.05
N TYR A 325 -1.47 9.23 -19.71
CA TYR A 325 -0.56 8.23 -20.24
C TYR A 325 -0.68 8.16 -21.76
N SER A 326 0.40 8.56 -22.45
CA SER A 326 0.48 8.53 -23.91
C SER A 326 1.45 7.45 -24.39
N PHE A 327 1.06 6.71 -25.41
CA PHE A 327 1.86 5.64 -26.02
C PHE A 327 1.58 5.51 -27.52
N THR A 328 2.52 4.91 -28.25
CA THR A 328 2.52 4.83 -29.72
C THR A 328 3.08 3.47 -30.15
N PRO A 329 2.24 2.45 -30.39
CA PRO A 329 2.69 1.09 -30.65
C PRO A 329 3.06 0.91 -32.14
N THR A 330 4.05 1.65 -32.63
CA THR A 330 4.42 1.70 -34.05
C THR A 330 5.65 0.89 -34.42
N SER A 331 6.44 0.40 -33.46
CA SER A 331 7.67 -0.35 -33.76
C SER A 331 7.39 -1.71 -34.37
N VAL A 332 6.43 -2.46 -33.80
CA VAL A 332 5.99 -3.77 -34.32
C VAL A 332 4.49 -3.90 -34.09
N TRP A 333 3.74 -4.20 -35.16
CA TRP A 333 2.34 -4.60 -35.06
C TRP A 333 2.17 -6.02 -35.60
N ALA A 334 1.82 -6.95 -34.70
CA ALA A 334 1.73 -8.37 -35.00
C ALA A 334 0.28 -8.83 -35.19
N ILE A 335 0.05 -9.63 -36.24
CA ILE A 335 -1.23 -10.28 -36.53
C ILE A 335 -1.04 -11.80 -36.44
N PRO A 336 -1.21 -12.42 -35.26
CA PRO A 336 -1.11 -13.87 -35.10
C PRO A 336 -2.24 -14.59 -35.86
N GLN A 337 -1.94 -15.76 -36.43
CA GLN A 337 -2.86 -16.49 -37.32
C GLN A 337 -3.73 -17.55 -36.61
N GLY A 338 -3.91 -17.45 -35.29
CA GLY A 338 -4.83 -18.30 -34.53
C GLY A 338 -4.35 -19.73 -34.46
N ASP A 339 -5.28 -20.67 -34.66
CA ASP A 339 -5.02 -22.12 -34.61
C ASP A 339 -4.25 -22.65 -35.84
N PHE A 340 -3.94 -21.79 -36.81
CA PHE A 340 -3.17 -22.18 -37.98
C PHE A 340 -1.72 -22.53 -37.59
N LYS A 341 -1.37 -23.81 -37.72
CA LYS A 341 0.00 -24.32 -37.72
C LYS A 341 0.33 -24.93 -39.06
N ALA A 342 1.54 -24.72 -39.53
CA ALA A 342 2.01 -25.38 -40.74
C ALA A 342 3.54 -25.48 -40.76
N HIS A 343 4.02 -26.26 -41.73
CA HIS A 343 5.41 -26.19 -42.17
C HIS A 343 5.75 -24.80 -42.69
N LYS A 344 7.05 -24.49 -42.69
CA LYS A 344 7.64 -23.18 -42.94
C LYS A 344 7.07 -22.46 -44.17
N GLU A 345 7.05 -23.10 -45.34
CA GLU A 345 6.60 -22.49 -46.60
C GLU A 345 5.11 -22.10 -46.54
N SER A 346 4.25 -23.01 -46.08
CA SER A 346 2.82 -22.75 -45.94
C SER A 346 2.53 -21.68 -44.88
N ALA A 347 3.32 -21.64 -43.81
CA ALA A 347 3.25 -20.60 -42.79
C ALA A 347 3.58 -19.21 -43.35
N TRP A 348 4.62 -19.11 -44.18
CA TRP A 348 4.95 -17.84 -44.83
C TRP A 348 3.93 -17.44 -45.88
N GLN A 349 3.42 -18.39 -46.68
CA GLN A 349 2.34 -18.13 -47.63
C GLN A 349 1.08 -17.61 -46.93
N LYS A 350 0.78 -18.08 -45.71
CA LYS A 350 -0.33 -17.56 -44.90
C LYS A 350 -0.21 -16.06 -44.62
N CYS A 351 1.02 -15.54 -44.52
CA CYS A 351 1.30 -14.11 -44.39
C CYS A 351 1.45 -13.37 -45.73
N GLY A 352 1.26 -14.04 -46.88
CA GLY A 352 1.51 -13.44 -48.20
C GLY A 352 3.00 -13.39 -48.57
N GLY A 353 3.83 -14.24 -47.95
CA GLY A 353 5.26 -14.35 -48.22
C GLY A 353 6.14 -14.06 -47.00
N ILE A 354 7.41 -14.47 -47.08
CA ILE A 354 8.40 -14.35 -45.99
C ILE A 354 8.60 -12.90 -45.51
N ASN A 355 8.52 -11.93 -46.43
CA ASN A 355 8.67 -10.50 -46.12
C ASN A 355 7.54 -9.93 -45.25
N ASN A 356 6.45 -10.68 -45.05
CA ASN A 356 5.36 -10.30 -44.16
C ASN A 356 5.35 -11.10 -42.86
N VAL A 357 6.29 -12.02 -42.66
CA VAL A 357 6.44 -12.81 -41.44
C VAL A 357 7.38 -12.09 -40.49
N LEU A 358 6.97 -11.95 -39.23
CA LEU A 358 7.79 -11.27 -38.22
C LEU A 358 9.17 -11.90 -38.09
N GLY A 359 10.17 -11.06 -37.91
CA GLY A 359 11.54 -11.45 -37.68
C GLY A 359 11.81 -11.79 -36.22
N ARG A 360 12.95 -12.43 -35.98
CA ARG A 360 13.45 -12.76 -34.65
C ARG A 360 13.49 -11.53 -33.74
N TYR A 361 14.12 -10.44 -34.18
CA TYR A 361 14.28 -9.23 -33.36
C TYR A 361 12.99 -8.44 -33.17
N GLU A 362 11.98 -8.63 -34.03
CA GLU A 362 10.64 -8.06 -33.82
C GLU A 362 9.86 -8.85 -32.76
N LEU A 363 10.10 -10.17 -32.64
CA LEU A 363 9.46 -11.02 -31.64
C LEU A 363 10.18 -11.01 -30.30
N THR A 364 11.50 -11.04 -30.26
CA THR A 364 12.28 -11.17 -29.01
C THR A 364 13.62 -10.44 -29.06
N ASN A 365 14.07 -9.97 -27.89
CA ASN A 365 15.41 -9.41 -27.69
C ASN A 365 16.42 -10.43 -27.12
N ALA A 366 16.03 -11.70 -27.12
CA ALA A 366 16.87 -12.79 -26.66
C ALA A 366 18.14 -12.93 -27.53
N PRO A 367 19.32 -13.06 -26.91
CA PRO A 367 20.55 -13.38 -27.63
C PRO A 367 20.50 -14.81 -28.15
N PHE A 368 21.38 -15.15 -29.08
CA PHE A 368 21.48 -16.49 -29.65
C PHE A 368 22.89 -16.72 -30.19
N THR A 369 23.51 -17.83 -29.82
CA THR A 369 24.83 -18.25 -30.33
C THR A 369 24.91 -19.77 -30.39
N PHE A 370 25.76 -20.27 -31.30
CA PHE A 370 26.11 -21.69 -31.41
C PHE A 370 27.45 -22.05 -30.75
N GLN A 371 28.11 -21.10 -30.08
CA GLN A 371 29.36 -21.40 -29.39
C GLN A 371 29.09 -22.38 -28.24
N LYS A 372 29.54 -23.64 -28.42
CA LYS A 372 29.50 -24.72 -27.42
C LYS A 372 30.24 -24.35 -26.13
N ASP A 373 31.21 -23.45 -26.22
CA ASP A 373 32.07 -23.03 -25.12
C ASP A 373 31.45 -21.91 -24.26
N ASP A 374 30.27 -21.38 -24.62
CA ASP A 374 29.51 -20.44 -23.80
C ASP A 374 28.16 -21.07 -23.36
N PRO A 375 28.17 -21.91 -22.31
CA PRO A 375 27.01 -22.67 -21.88
C PRO A 375 25.83 -21.79 -21.42
N ALA A 376 26.07 -20.50 -21.13
CA ALA A 376 25.01 -19.57 -20.75
C ALA A 376 24.11 -19.16 -21.94
N VAL A 377 24.54 -19.37 -23.18
CA VAL A 377 23.84 -18.95 -24.41
C VAL A 377 23.61 -20.12 -25.37
N PHE A 378 24.26 -21.26 -25.10
CA PHE A 378 24.15 -22.47 -25.89
C PHE A 378 22.71 -22.98 -25.90
N TRP A 379 22.15 -23.18 -27.09
CA TRP A 379 20.73 -23.49 -27.41
C TRP A 379 19.74 -22.32 -27.45
N GLY A 380 20.20 -21.10 -27.24
CA GLY A 380 19.40 -19.90 -27.47
C GLY A 380 18.95 -19.21 -26.19
N GLY A 381 19.04 -17.89 -26.21
CA GLY A 381 18.70 -17.06 -25.07
C GLY A 381 17.20 -16.97 -24.84
N ILE A 382 16.84 -16.30 -23.75
CA ILE A 382 15.46 -16.01 -23.38
C ILE A 382 15.26 -14.49 -23.30
N LEU A 383 14.00 -14.03 -23.40
CA LEU A 383 13.72 -12.61 -23.41
C LEU A 383 14.18 -11.91 -22.13
N THR A 384 14.65 -10.67 -22.28
CA THR A 384 14.79 -9.71 -21.18
C THR A 384 13.59 -8.78 -21.20
N ARG A 385 12.91 -8.56 -20.07
CA ARG A 385 11.77 -7.61 -20.03
C ARG A 385 12.26 -6.17 -20.25
N ALA A 386 11.88 -5.55 -21.36
CA ALA A 386 12.40 -4.26 -21.79
C ALA A 386 11.39 -3.52 -22.68
N ILE A 387 11.51 -2.19 -22.73
CA ILE A 387 10.86 -1.36 -23.75
C ILE A 387 11.90 -1.11 -24.84
N ASP A 388 11.98 -2.03 -25.79
CA ASP A 388 13.01 -2.02 -26.83
C ASP A 388 12.49 -2.19 -28.25
N GLY A 389 11.17 -2.34 -28.42
CA GLY A 389 10.56 -2.55 -29.73
C GLY A 389 10.41 -4.03 -30.12
N SER A 390 10.74 -4.99 -29.25
CA SER A 390 10.40 -6.40 -29.46
C SER A 390 9.14 -6.81 -28.72
N LEU A 391 8.33 -7.65 -29.36
CA LEU A 391 6.97 -7.95 -28.92
C LEU A 391 6.95 -8.70 -27.57
N PHE A 392 7.67 -9.81 -27.47
CA PHE A 392 7.64 -10.65 -26.27
C PHE A 392 8.38 -9.99 -25.10
N SER A 393 9.40 -9.15 -25.35
CA SER A 393 10.09 -8.40 -24.29
C SER A 393 9.18 -7.38 -23.59
N GLU A 394 8.21 -6.83 -24.31
CA GLU A 394 7.23 -5.88 -23.82
C GLU A 394 6.00 -6.59 -23.22
N TRP A 395 5.44 -7.59 -23.89
CA TRP A 395 4.16 -8.19 -23.49
C TRP A 395 4.30 -9.43 -22.60
N GLY A 396 5.37 -10.20 -22.74
CA GLY A 396 5.78 -11.26 -21.81
C GLY A 396 5.22 -12.59 -22.22
N PHE A 397 4.67 -13.33 -21.26
CA PHE A 397 4.07 -14.63 -21.52
C PHE A 397 2.82 -14.45 -22.41
N ILE A 398 2.92 -14.76 -23.70
CA ILE A 398 1.83 -14.59 -24.66
C ILE A 398 1.19 -15.94 -24.98
N ASN A 399 -0.10 -16.07 -24.66
CA ASN A 399 -0.96 -17.18 -25.08
C ASN A 399 -2.44 -16.79 -24.94
N GLN A 400 -3.33 -17.74 -25.21
CA GLN A 400 -4.78 -17.57 -25.11
C GLN A 400 -5.25 -17.17 -23.71
N LYS A 401 -4.54 -17.59 -22.65
CA LYS A 401 -4.94 -17.26 -21.28
C LYS A 401 -4.52 -15.83 -20.91
N ALA A 402 -3.31 -15.42 -21.29
CA ALA A 402 -2.82 -14.06 -21.07
C ALA A 402 -3.50 -13.03 -21.99
N TYR A 403 -3.84 -13.40 -23.21
CA TYR A 403 -4.44 -12.49 -24.20
C TYR A 403 -5.60 -13.19 -24.91
N PRO A 404 -6.73 -13.42 -24.22
CA PRO A 404 -7.86 -14.20 -24.75
C PRO A 404 -8.56 -13.57 -25.95
N ASP A 405 -8.46 -12.25 -26.08
CA ASP A 405 -9.02 -11.49 -27.21
C ASP A 405 -8.10 -11.45 -28.42
N SER A 406 -6.93 -12.10 -28.34
CA SER A 406 -5.95 -12.18 -29.42
C SER A 406 -6.02 -13.55 -30.10
N GLN A 407 -5.36 -13.64 -31.25
CA GLN A 407 -5.18 -14.92 -31.95
C GLN A 407 -3.85 -15.60 -31.61
N TRP A 408 -3.18 -15.18 -30.52
CA TRP A 408 -2.00 -15.89 -30.03
C TRP A 408 -2.36 -17.27 -29.47
N ARG A 409 -1.43 -18.21 -29.60
CA ARG A 409 -1.52 -19.57 -29.09
C ARG A 409 -0.23 -19.91 -28.35
N GLY A 410 -0.33 -20.68 -27.27
CA GLY A 410 0.85 -21.19 -26.58
C GLY A 410 1.65 -22.12 -27.49
N GLY A 411 2.93 -21.81 -27.73
CA GLY A 411 3.82 -22.63 -28.53
C GLY A 411 4.89 -21.82 -29.26
N VAL A 412 5.39 -22.42 -30.34
CA VAL A 412 6.51 -21.93 -31.13
C VAL A 412 6.01 -21.23 -32.40
N TYR A 413 6.65 -20.13 -32.77
CA TYR A 413 6.32 -19.31 -33.93
C TYR A 413 7.47 -19.26 -34.92
N TRP A 414 7.15 -19.49 -36.19
CA TRP A 414 8.08 -19.27 -37.30
C TRP A 414 8.48 -17.79 -37.39
N THR A 415 9.74 -17.53 -37.75
CA THR A 415 10.20 -16.20 -38.14
C THR A 415 10.53 -16.16 -39.64
N GLY A 416 10.64 -14.93 -40.17
CA GLY A 416 11.17 -14.69 -41.51
C GLY A 416 12.69 -14.62 -41.59
N ASN A 417 13.42 -14.80 -40.49
CA ASN A 417 14.88 -14.73 -40.47
C ASN A 417 15.50 -16.12 -40.57
N LYS A 418 16.41 -16.27 -41.53
CA LYS A 418 17.35 -17.39 -41.58
C LYS A 418 18.32 -17.29 -40.40
N SER A 419 18.78 -18.43 -39.92
CA SER A 419 19.85 -18.48 -38.92
C SER A 419 21.17 -17.96 -39.47
N ASP A 420 21.97 -17.37 -38.58
CA ASP A 420 23.34 -16.97 -38.88
C ASP A 420 24.31 -18.16 -38.87
N TYR A 421 23.86 -19.34 -38.44
CA TYR A 421 24.71 -20.51 -38.16
C TYR A 421 24.32 -21.76 -38.94
N SER A 422 23.15 -21.77 -39.57
CA SER A 422 22.66 -22.91 -40.34
C SER A 422 21.75 -22.47 -41.49
N GLU A 423 21.32 -23.44 -42.30
CA GLU A 423 20.33 -23.20 -43.36
C GLU A 423 18.89 -23.04 -42.82
N SER A 424 18.67 -23.35 -41.54
CA SER A 424 17.38 -23.30 -40.87
C SER A 424 16.91 -21.86 -40.61
N HIS A 425 15.64 -21.71 -40.27
CA HIS A 425 15.07 -20.43 -39.84
C HIS A 425 14.91 -20.40 -38.33
N TYR A 426 15.05 -19.21 -37.75
CA TYR A 426 14.74 -19.02 -36.35
C TYR A 426 13.26 -19.29 -36.09
N HIS A 427 12.95 -19.88 -34.94
CA HIS A 427 11.63 -19.89 -34.35
C HIS A 427 11.68 -19.33 -32.94
N ILE A 428 10.55 -18.85 -32.43
CA ILE A 428 10.48 -18.20 -31.13
C ILE A 428 9.35 -18.79 -30.30
N TYR A 429 9.65 -19.15 -29.05
CA TYR A 429 8.64 -19.59 -28.10
C TYR A 429 7.87 -18.38 -27.54
N ALA A 430 6.55 -18.36 -27.67
CA ALA A 430 5.72 -17.19 -27.30
C ALA A 430 5.61 -16.95 -25.78
N ASP A 431 5.98 -17.92 -24.96
CA ASP A 431 5.95 -17.82 -23.49
C ASP A 431 7.20 -17.14 -22.91
N SER A 432 8.35 -17.44 -23.51
CA SER A 432 9.69 -17.19 -22.97
C SER A 432 10.52 -16.30 -23.87
N GLY A 433 10.08 -16.08 -25.11
CA GLY A 433 10.87 -15.45 -26.16
C GLY A 433 12.15 -16.21 -26.47
N HIS A 434 12.20 -17.50 -26.10
CA HIS A 434 13.34 -18.36 -26.37
C HIS A 434 13.54 -18.53 -27.87
N VAL A 435 14.79 -18.42 -28.31
CA VAL A 435 15.17 -18.53 -29.72
C VAL A 435 15.68 -19.92 -29.99
N GLY A 436 15.07 -20.63 -30.94
CA GLY A 436 15.61 -21.87 -31.46
C GLY A 436 15.70 -21.83 -32.99
N GLU A 437 16.22 -22.91 -33.57
CA GLU A 437 16.17 -23.15 -35.01
C GLU A 437 15.12 -24.20 -35.31
N GLY A 438 14.24 -23.92 -36.26
CA GLY A 438 13.23 -24.89 -36.67
C GLY A 438 13.75 -25.84 -37.73
N ASP A 439 13.41 -27.11 -37.54
CA ASP A 439 13.49 -28.15 -38.57
C ASP A 439 12.29 -28.00 -39.53
N GLU A 440 12.52 -28.20 -40.82
CA GLU A 440 11.48 -28.06 -41.87
C GLU A 440 10.32 -29.04 -41.68
N THR A 441 10.54 -30.14 -40.96
CA THR A 441 9.51 -31.12 -40.60
C THR A 441 8.58 -30.63 -39.49
N TRP A 442 8.87 -29.51 -38.82
CA TRP A 442 8.05 -29.01 -37.73
C TRP A 442 6.85 -28.20 -38.24
N SER A 443 5.75 -28.28 -37.49
CA SER A 443 4.58 -27.44 -37.70
C SER A 443 4.45 -26.42 -36.56
N ASN A 444 4.78 -25.16 -36.86
CA ASN A 444 4.74 -24.06 -35.90
C ASN A 444 3.65 -23.05 -36.27
N TYR A 445 3.32 -22.18 -35.32
CA TYR A 445 2.42 -21.05 -35.56
C TYR A 445 3.14 -19.95 -36.37
N VAL A 446 2.38 -18.97 -36.84
CA VAL A 446 2.93 -17.80 -37.53
C VAL A 446 2.19 -16.52 -37.14
N ALA A 447 2.92 -15.42 -37.13
CA ALA A 447 2.37 -14.09 -36.96
C ALA A 447 2.89 -13.17 -38.08
N CYS A 448 1.96 -12.44 -38.68
CA CYS A 448 2.25 -11.57 -39.82
C CYS A 448 2.46 -10.13 -39.36
N ARG A 449 3.22 -9.34 -40.12
CA ARG A 449 3.28 -7.89 -39.99
C ARG A 449 1.94 -7.28 -40.39
N GLY A 450 1.50 -6.26 -39.66
CA GLY A 450 0.26 -5.53 -39.96
C GLY A 450 0.33 -4.04 -39.75
#